data_AF-A0A7E4ZSL1-F1
#
_entry.id   AF-A0A7E4ZSL1-F1
#
_cell.length_a   1.000
_cell.length_b   1.000
_cell.length_c   1.000
_cell.angle_alpha   90.00
_cell.angle_beta   90.00
_cell.angle_gamma   90.00
#
_symmetry.space_group_name_H-M   'P 1'
#
loop_
_entity.id
_entity.type
_entity.pdbx_description
1 polymer ?
#
loop_
_entity_poly.entity_id
_entity_poly.type
_entity_poly.pdbx_seq_one_letter_code
_entity_poly.pdbx_strand_id
1 'polypeptide(L)'
;MRCGLLCFTVLVAVARGQNLSDCVKACLRPIASLHMTNADIYLNYEKICDKLEPAAECAHKCGQDDHLQFHQLVTNFKLHCLEFEEELEPHLECLAEHAPGVDTECKKLCKQEHDDTPNGKQIAACKTSECNMQCQVQKLSRTCPRSSKVQKKISIRKAQELEKAREHEQFRLMPLECQNLHDSKHVARLFDDL
;
A
#
# COMPACT_ATOMS: atom_id res chain seq x y z
N MET A 1 12.90 -20.77 1.94
CA MET A 1 12.02 -20.41 0.80
C MET A 1 10.80 -19.68 1.30
N ARG A 2 10.45 -18.56 0.62
CA ARG A 2 9.30 -17.63 0.73
C ARG A 2 9.75 -16.18 0.90
N CYS A 3 10.46 -15.70 -0.12
CA CYS A 3 10.73 -14.28 -0.35
C CYS A 3 9.84 -13.88 -1.52
N GLY A 4 8.66 -13.35 -1.23
CA GLY A 4 7.64 -13.12 -2.25
C GLY A 4 6.36 -12.56 -1.65
N LEU A 5 6.44 -11.33 -1.13
CA LEU A 5 5.38 -10.30 -1.14
C LEU A 5 5.84 -9.15 -0.24
N LEU A 6 6.57 -8.19 -0.80
CA LEU A 6 6.99 -6.97 -0.10
C LEU A 6 6.85 -5.77 -1.05
N CYS A 7 5.63 -5.53 -1.51
CA CYS A 7 5.22 -4.22 -2.00
C CYS A 7 4.05 -3.81 -1.10
N PHE A 8 4.12 -2.62 -0.51
CA PHE A 8 3.34 -2.07 0.64
C PHE A 8 3.99 -2.17 2.03
N THR A 9 5.26 -2.56 2.10
CA THR A 9 5.91 -2.91 3.36
C THR A 9 6.84 -1.86 3.96
N VAL A 10 6.68 -0.59 3.62
CA VAL A 10 7.29 0.47 4.44
C VAL A 10 6.50 0.70 5.74
N LEU A 11 5.22 0.29 5.79
CA LEU A 11 4.51 0.04 7.05
C LEU A 11 4.82 -1.32 7.68
N VAL A 12 5.34 -2.29 6.91
CA VAL A 12 5.66 -3.63 7.41
C VAL A 12 7.11 -3.75 7.89
N ALA A 13 7.97 -2.75 7.67
CA ALA A 13 9.19 -2.59 8.46
C ALA A 13 8.84 -2.24 9.92
N VAL A 14 7.74 -1.49 10.14
CA VAL A 14 7.15 -1.26 11.47
C VAL A 14 6.30 -2.47 11.91
N ALA A 15 5.55 -3.11 11.00
CA ALA A 15 4.71 -4.28 11.32
C ALA A 15 5.46 -5.61 11.47
N ARG A 16 6.74 -5.72 11.05
CA ARG A 16 7.61 -6.87 11.37
C ARG A 16 8.23 -6.79 12.76
N GLY A 17 7.99 -5.71 13.49
CA GLY A 17 8.34 -5.54 14.90
C GLY A 17 7.15 -5.31 15.83
N GLN A 18 5.89 -5.33 15.34
CA GLN A 18 4.71 -5.19 16.18
C GLN A 18 4.11 -6.57 16.48
N ASN A 19 4.11 -6.96 17.75
CA ASN A 19 3.29 -8.06 18.25
C ASN A 19 1.82 -7.64 18.11
N LEU A 20 1.19 -7.94 16.96
CA LEU A 20 -0.26 -7.74 16.79
C LEU A 20 -0.99 -8.52 17.89
N SER A 21 -2.02 -7.91 18.47
CA SER A 21 -2.89 -8.62 19.41
C SER A 21 -3.62 -9.77 18.71
N ASP A 22 -4.05 -10.75 19.49
CA ASP A 22 -4.83 -11.86 18.96
C ASP A 22 -6.19 -11.41 18.42
N CYS A 23 -6.72 -10.28 18.94
CA CYS A 23 -7.93 -9.63 18.42
C CYS A 23 -7.72 -9.15 16.99
N VAL A 24 -6.70 -8.32 16.74
CA VAL A 24 -6.40 -7.79 15.40
C VAL A 24 -6.08 -8.92 14.42
N LYS A 25 -5.32 -9.93 14.84
CA LYS A 25 -5.04 -11.11 14.01
C LYS A 25 -6.32 -11.84 13.59
N ALA A 26 -7.28 -11.99 14.51
CA ALA A 26 -8.56 -12.62 14.21
C ALA A 26 -9.36 -11.79 13.18
N CYS A 27 -9.39 -10.46 13.34
CA CYS A 27 -10.10 -9.56 12.44
C CYS A 27 -9.44 -9.43 11.06
N LEU A 28 -8.12 -9.58 10.96
CA LEU A 28 -7.41 -9.59 9.67
C LEU A 28 -7.52 -10.92 8.94
N ARG A 29 -7.82 -12.03 9.61
CA ARG A 29 -7.85 -13.38 9.01
C ARG A 29 -8.69 -13.47 7.71
N PRO A 30 -9.87 -12.84 7.58
CA PRO A 30 -10.68 -12.90 6.35
C PRO A 30 -9.99 -12.29 5.13
N ILE A 31 -9.10 -11.32 5.35
CA ILE A 31 -8.35 -10.57 4.33
C ILE A 31 -6.86 -10.94 4.26
N ALA A 32 -6.35 -11.73 5.21
CA ALA A 32 -4.94 -12.12 5.29
C ALA A 32 -4.48 -13.02 4.12
N SER A 33 -5.41 -13.72 3.47
CA SER A 33 -5.13 -14.52 2.27
C SER A 33 -5.05 -13.68 0.99
N LEU A 34 -5.39 -12.39 1.05
CA LEU A 34 -5.37 -11.49 -0.09
C LEU A 34 -3.96 -10.91 -0.21
N HIS A 35 -3.35 -11.12 -1.36
CA HIS A 35 -2.09 -10.49 -1.68
C HIS A 35 -2.32 -8.98 -1.85
N MET A 36 -1.43 -8.15 -1.30
CA MET A 36 -1.65 -6.69 -1.16
C MET A 36 -1.13 -5.88 -2.36
N THR A 37 -1.09 -6.45 -3.56
CA THR A 37 -0.69 -5.66 -4.74
C THR A 37 -1.90 -5.00 -5.39
N ASN A 38 -1.65 -3.96 -6.18
CA ASN A 38 -2.73 -3.28 -6.91
C ASN A 38 -3.44 -4.24 -7.87
N ALA A 39 -2.71 -5.16 -8.52
CA ALA A 39 -3.32 -6.18 -9.35
C ALA A 39 -4.28 -7.09 -8.59
N ASP A 40 -3.88 -7.55 -7.39
CA ASP A 40 -4.74 -8.40 -6.55
C ASP A 40 -6.00 -7.66 -6.12
N ILE A 41 -5.88 -6.35 -5.84
CA ILE A 41 -7.02 -5.50 -5.51
C ILE A 41 -7.99 -5.41 -6.67
N TYR A 42 -7.53 -5.06 -7.88
CA TYR A 42 -8.42 -4.88 -9.01
C TYR A 42 -9.05 -6.20 -9.48
N LEU A 43 -8.30 -7.30 -9.46
CA LEU A 43 -8.81 -8.62 -9.84
C LEU A 43 -9.87 -9.18 -8.89
N ASN A 44 -9.82 -8.79 -7.62
CA ASN A 44 -10.70 -9.34 -6.59
C ASN A 44 -11.57 -8.26 -5.92
N TYR A 45 -11.73 -7.10 -6.57
CA TYR A 45 -12.20 -5.87 -5.94
C TYR A 45 -13.44 -6.08 -5.06
N GLU A 46 -14.55 -6.55 -5.63
CA GLU A 46 -15.81 -6.82 -4.90
C GLU A 46 -15.58 -7.72 -3.68
N LYS A 47 -14.94 -8.87 -3.89
CA LYS A 47 -14.66 -9.84 -2.82
C LYS A 47 -13.79 -9.26 -1.70
N ILE A 48 -12.89 -8.33 -2.02
CA ILE A 48 -12.06 -7.65 -1.02
C ILE A 48 -12.90 -6.64 -0.24
N CYS A 49 -13.69 -5.84 -0.94
CA CYS A 49 -14.54 -4.82 -0.33
C CYS A 49 -15.61 -5.45 0.58
N ASP A 50 -16.27 -6.53 0.14
CA ASP A 50 -17.22 -7.33 0.93
C ASP A 50 -16.62 -7.88 2.22
N LYS A 51 -15.32 -8.20 2.20
CA LYS A 51 -14.61 -8.74 3.37
C LYS A 51 -14.06 -7.66 4.29
N LEU A 52 -13.90 -6.44 3.81
CA LEU A 52 -13.31 -5.35 4.57
C LEU A 52 -14.27 -4.84 5.64
N GLU A 53 -15.56 -4.72 5.32
CA GLU A 53 -16.59 -4.26 6.26
C GLU A 53 -16.71 -5.15 7.51
N PRO A 54 -16.93 -6.48 7.42
CA PRO A 54 -16.99 -7.33 8.62
C PRO A 54 -15.66 -7.39 9.38
N ALA A 55 -14.52 -7.23 8.68
CA ALA A 55 -13.22 -7.14 9.33
C ALA A 55 -13.08 -5.84 10.14
N ALA A 56 -13.59 -4.72 9.63
CA ALA A 56 -13.61 -3.44 10.33
C ALA A 56 -14.57 -3.47 11.53
N GLU A 57 -15.75 -4.07 11.39
CA GLU A 57 -16.69 -4.30 12.51
C GLU A 57 -16.09 -5.19 13.61
N CYS A 58 -15.35 -6.22 13.22
CA CYS A 58 -14.59 -7.05 14.16
C CYS A 58 -13.56 -6.21 14.90
N ALA A 59 -12.76 -5.42 14.16
CA ALA A 59 -11.70 -4.61 14.74
C ALA A 59 -12.24 -3.55 15.70
N HIS A 60 -13.43 -2.99 15.44
CA HIS A 60 -14.10 -2.02 16.32
C HIS A 60 -14.45 -2.56 17.72
N LYS A 61 -14.44 -3.89 17.89
CA LYS A 61 -14.65 -4.58 19.18
C LYS A 61 -13.34 -4.84 19.91
N CYS A 62 -12.19 -4.54 19.31
CA CYS A 62 -10.87 -4.66 19.92
C CYS A 62 -10.53 -3.43 20.78
N GLY A 63 -9.30 -3.37 21.33
CA GLY A 63 -8.83 -2.20 22.08
C GLY A 63 -8.59 -0.98 21.17
N GLN A 64 -8.46 0.21 21.77
CA GLN A 64 -8.22 1.44 20.99
C GLN A 64 -6.90 1.40 20.18
N ASP A 65 -5.84 0.81 20.75
CA ASP A 65 -4.56 0.63 20.05
C ASP A 65 -4.69 -0.37 18.88
N ASP A 66 -5.54 -1.39 19.03
CA ASP A 66 -5.85 -2.38 18.00
C ASP A 66 -6.59 -1.76 16.81
N HIS A 67 -7.46 -0.77 17.06
CA HIS A 67 -8.17 -0.04 16.00
C HIS A 67 -7.16 0.66 15.08
N LEU A 68 -6.20 1.37 15.67
CA LEU A 68 -5.18 2.09 14.92
C LEU A 68 -4.32 1.14 14.09
N GLN A 69 -3.87 0.02 14.69
CA GLN A 69 -3.11 -1.00 13.98
C GLN A 69 -3.90 -1.62 12.82
N PHE A 70 -5.17 -1.96 13.04
CA PHE A 70 -6.03 -2.49 11.98
C PHE A 70 -6.17 -1.49 10.83
N HIS A 71 -6.50 -0.23 11.12
CA HIS A 71 -6.68 0.80 10.10
C HIS A 71 -5.41 1.02 9.27
N GLN A 72 -4.24 1.02 9.88
CA GLN A 72 -2.96 1.14 9.18
C GLN A 72 -2.71 -0.05 8.24
N LEU A 73 -3.02 -1.27 8.69
CA LEU A 73 -2.80 -2.49 7.89
C LEU A 73 -3.75 -2.60 6.70
N VAL A 74 -4.97 -2.10 6.83
CA VAL A 74 -5.99 -2.17 5.76
C VAL A 74 -6.10 -0.89 4.94
N THR A 75 -5.23 0.10 5.16
CA THR A 75 -5.31 1.41 4.50
C THR A 75 -5.43 1.29 2.98
N ASN A 76 -4.66 0.38 2.35
CA ASN A 76 -4.74 0.21 0.90
C ASN A 76 -6.14 -0.23 0.45
N PHE A 77 -6.74 -1.20 1.14
CA PHE A 77 -8.09 -1.67 0.83
C PHE A 77 -9.15 -0.61 1.12
N LYS A 78 -9.04 0.06 2.28
CA LYS A 78 -9.93 1.16 2.67
C LYS A 78 -9.97 2.26 1.61
N LEU A 79 -8.81 2.68 1.10
CA LEU A 79 -8.76 3.73 0.09
C LEU A 79 -9.48 3.31 -1.19
N HIS A 80 -9.25 2.08 -1.66
CA HIS A 80 -9.87 1.58 -2.89
C HIS A 80 -11.37 1.34 -2.70
N CYS A 81 -11.75 0.60 -1.67
CA CYS A 81 -13.12 0.11 -1.46
C CYS A 81 -14.09 1.12 -0.84
N LEU A 82 -13.61 2.14 -0.14
CA LEU A 82 -14.48 3.07 0.60
C LEU A 82 -14.27 4.53 0.21
N GLU A 83 -13.02 4.99 0.08
CA GLU A 83 -12.78 6.41 -0.22
C GLU A 83 -12.84 6.72 -1.73
N PHE A 84 -12.42 5.80 -2.60
CA PHE A 84 -12.31 6.02 -4.05
C PHE A 84 -13.16 5.05 -4.89
N GLU A 85 -14.13 4.36 -4.28
CA GLU A 85 -14.95 3.35 -4.96
C GLU A 85 -15.63 3.93 -6.22
N GLU A 86 -16.41 5.00 -6.08
CA GLU A 86 -17.12 5.63 -7.19
C GLU A 86 -16.19 6.15 -8.30
N GLU A 87 -14.98 6.62 -7.93
CA GLU A 87 -13.99 7.08 -8.91
C GLU A 87 -13.26 5.91 -9.60
N LEU A 88 -13.18 4.74 -8.95
CA LEU A 88 -12.48 3.55 -9.46
C LEU A 88 -13.39 2.63 -10.28
N GLU A 89 -14.65 2.47 -9.89
CA GLU A 89 -15.61 1.53 -10.48
C GLU A 89 -15.64 1.60 -12.02
N PRO A 90 -15.68 2.79 -12.67
CA PRO A 90 -15.71 2.89 -14.13
C PRO A 90 -14.40 2.47 -14.83
N HIS A 91 -13.38 2.10 -14.06
CA HIS A 91 -12.03 1.77 -14.53
C HIS A 91 -11.59 0.37 -14.14
N LEU A 92 -12.36 -0.34 -13.30
CA LEU A 92 -11.97 -1.64 -12.74
C LEU A 92 -11.70 -2.68 -13.83
N GLU A 93 -12.49 -2.72 -14.89
CA GLU A 93 -12.29 -3.67 -16.00
C GLU A 93 -10.90 -3.51 -16.64
N CYS A 94 -10.54 -2.29 -17.05
CA CYS A 94 -9.23 -1.99 -17.64
C CYS A 94 -8.08 -2.23 -16.64
N LEU A 95 -8.26 -1.81 -15.39
CA LEU A 95 -7.26 -1.96 -14.35
C LEU A 95 -7.00 -3.45 -14.03
N ALA A 96 -8.05 -4.26 -13.93
CA ALA A 96 -7.96 -5.69 -13.68
C ALA A 96 -7.27 -6.44 -14.84
N GLU A 97 -7.54 -6.03 -16.08
CA GLU A 97 -6.90 -6.61 -17.28
C GLU A 97 -5.38 -6.36 -17.29
N HIS A 98 -4.94 -5.14 -17.01
CA HIS A 98 -3.54 -4.73 -17.23
C HIS A 98 -2.66 -4.78 -15.98
N ALA A 99 -3.22 -4.62 -14.78
CA ALA A 99 -2.43 -4.56 -13.55
C ALA A 99 -1.55 -5.79 -13.30
N PRO A 100 -1.95 -7.05 -13.59
CA PRO A 100 -1.07 -8.20 -13.38
C PRO A 100 0.23 -8.14 -14.19
N GLY A 101 0.12 -7.67 -15.45
CA GLY A 101 1.26 -7.45 -16.33
C GLY A 101 2.15 -6.31 -15.83
N VAL A 102 1.54 -5.17 -15.48
CA VAL A 102 2.24 -4.00 -14.93
C VAL A 102 2.96 -4.34 -13.62
N ASP A 103 2.31 -5.05 -12.70
CA ASP A 103 2.89 -5.48 -11.43
C ASP A 103 4.14 -6.34 -11.63
N THR A 104 4.08 -7.28 -12.58
CA THR A 104 5.21 -8.16 -12.90
C THR A 104 6.38 -7.37 -13.47
N GLU A 105 6.10 -6.42 -14.36
CA GLU A 105 7.11 -5.58 -14.97
C GLU A 105 7.76 -4.64 -13.94
N CYS A 106 6.96 -3.93 -13.15
CA CYS A 106 7.45 -3.01 -12.13
C CYS A 106 8.28 -3.72 -11.06
N LYS A 107 7.87 -4.91 -10.60
CA LYS A 107 8.66 -5.73 -9.66
C LYS A 107 10.04 -6.06 -10.21
N LYS A 108 10.18 -6.29 -11.52
CA LYS A 108 11.48 -6.55 -12.16
C LYS A 108 12.30 -5.27 -12.28
N LEU A 109 11.69 -4.18 -12.74
CA LEU A 109 12.36 -2.88 -12.95
C LEU A 109 12.86 -2.27 -11.64
N CYS A 110 12.09 -2.41 -10.57
CA CYS A 110 12.32 -1.72 -9.30
C CYS A 110 13.12 -2.54 -8.28
N LYS A 111 13.71 -3.65 -8.71
CA LYS A 111 14.57 -4.47 -7.85
C LYS A 111 15.82 -3.65 -7.47
N GLN A 112 15.98 -3.37 -6.19
CA GLN A 112 17.14 -2.65 -5.66
C GLN A 112 18.16 -3.64 -5.11
N GLU A 113 19.44 -3.36 -5.35
CA GLU A 113 20.53 -4.01 -4.63
C GLU A 113 20.64 -3.41 -3.23
N HIS A 114 21.16 -4.19 -2.28
CA HIS A 114 21.37 -3.76 -0.91
C HIS A 114 22.60 -4.44 -0.32
N ASP A 115 23.27 -3.77 0.61
CA ASP A 115 24.18 -4.44 1.52
C ASP A 115 23.40 -5.28 2.55
N ASP A 116 24.10 -6.13 3.30
CA ASP A 116 23.46 -7.02 4.27
C ASP A 116 23.09 -6.36 5.60
N THR A 117 23.37 -5.07 5.78
CA THR A 117 23.05 -4.35 7.00
C THR A 117 21.54 -4.13 7.14
N PRO A 118 21.01 -4.05 8.37
CA PRO A 118 19.59 -3.72 8.58
C PRO A 118 19.19 -2.40 7.91
N ASN A 119 20.07 -1.39 7.96
CA ASN A 119 19.82 -0.08 7.37
C ASN A 119 19.82 -0.13 5.83
N GLY A 120 20.79 -0.82 5.22
CA GLY A 120 20.85 -0.99 3.76
C GLY A 120 19.63 -1.74 3.21
N LYS A 121 19.19 -2.80 3.90
CA LYS A 121 17.95 -3.53 3.59
C LYS A 121 16.71 -2.64 3.69
N GLN A 122 16.63 -1.78 4.71
CA GLN A 122 15.51 -0.86 4.88
C GLN A 122 15.47 0.21 3.77
N ILE A 123 16.61 0.84 3.47
CA ILE A 123 16.74 1.83 2.40
C ILE A 123 16.32 1.23 1.05
N ALA A 124 16.82 0.05 0.72
CA ALA A 124 16.48 -0.62 -0.52
C ALA A 124 14.98 -0.98 -0.60
N ALA A 125 14.37 -1.42 0.49
CA ALA A 125 12.93 -1.69 0.54
C ALA A 125 12.10 -0.41 0.29
N CYS A 126 12.53 0.73 0.83
CA CYS A 126 11.87 2.02 0.61
C CYS A 126 12.04 2.49 -0.84
N LYS A 127 13.25 2.42 -1.41
CA LYS A 127 13.49 2.71 -2.83
C LYS A 127 12.70 1.82 -3.78
N THR A 128 12.67 0.51 -3.51
CA THR A 128 11.84 -0.45 -4.27
C THR A 128 10.36 -0.09 -4.18
N SER A 129 9.87 0.34 -3.02
CA SER A 129 8.46 0.71 -2.84
C SER A 129 8.10 1.99 -3.60
N GLU A 130 8.95 3.02 -3.53
CA GLU A 130 8.77 4.26 -4.28
C GLU A 130 8.77 4.01 -5.79
N CYS A 131 9.77 3.28 -6.28
CA CYS A 131 9.86 2.92 -7.69
C CYS A 131 8.64 2.10 -8.15
N ASN A 132 8.20 1.10 -7.37
CA ASN A 132 7.04 0.29 -7.75
C ASN A 132 5.77 1.14 -7.85
N MET A 133 5.53 2.01 -6.87
CA MET A 133 4.39 2.92 -6.87
C MET A 133 4.43 3.83 -8.10
N GLN A 134 5.58 4.45 -8.38
CA GLN A 134 5.76 5.31 -9.54
C GLN A 134 5.53 4.56 -10.85
N CYS A 135 6.18 3.41 -11.01
CA CYS A 135 6.07 2.55 -12.19
C CYS A 135 4.63 2.09 -12.45
N GLN A 136 3.92 1.64 -11.40
CA GLN A 136 2.53 1.19 -11.51
C GLN A 136 1.63 2.31 -11.98
N VAL A 137 1.69 3.48 -11.32
CA VAL A 137 0.86 4.64 -11.69
C VAL A 137 1.19 5.09 -13.11
N GLN A 138 2.48 5.20 -13.47
CA GLN A 138 2.88 5.61 -14.82
C GLN A 138 2.38 4.64 -15.90
N LYS A 139 2.56 3.33 -15.71
CA LYS A 139 2.16 2.32 -16.70
C LYS A 139 0.65 2.18 -16.80
N LEU A 140 -0.06 2.09 -15.67
CA LEU A 140 -1.52 2.04 -15.67
C LEU A 140 -2.14 3.34 -16.20
N SER A 141 -1.52 4.50 -15.98
CA SER A 141 -1.99 5.75 -16.59
C SER A 141 -1.82 5.78 -18.11
N ARG A 142 -0.87 5.02 -18.66
CA ARG A 142 -0.70 4.89 -20.11
C ARG A 142 -1.67 3.88 -20.72
N THR A 143 -1.89 2.75 -20.06
CA THR A 143 -2.79 1.68 -20.56
C THR A 143 -4.26 1.94 -20.26
N CYS A 144 -4.56 2.57 -19.12
CA CYS A 144 -5.89 2.96 -18.67
C CYS A 144 -5.95 4.49 -18.38
N PRO A 145 -5.87 5.36 -19.40
CA PRO A 145 -5.72 6.81 -19.20
C PRO A 145 -6.81 7.46 -18.35
N ARG A 146 -8.05 6.96 -18.45
CA ARG A 146 -9.18 7.48 -17.67
C ARG A 146 -8.98 7.29 -16.16
N SER A 147 -8.22 6.27 -15.75
CA SER A 147 -7.92 5.98 -14.35
C SER A 147 -6.76 6.82 -13.77
N SER A 148 -5.98 7.51 -14.61
CA SER A 148 -4.76 8.22 -14.19
C SER A 148 -4.98 9.13 -12.98
N LYS A 149 -6.06 9.93 -13.02
CA LYS A 149 -6.40 10.86 -11.94
C LYS A 149 -6.65 10.15 -10.61
N VAL A 150 -7.45 9.08 -10.61
CA VAL A 150 -7.79 8.35 -9.38
C VAL A 150 -6.59 7.57 -8.84
N GLN A 151 -5.76 6.97 -9.71
CA GLN A 151 -4.52 6.29 -9.31
C GLN A 151 -3.54 7.23 -8.58
N LYS A 152 -3.37 8.45 -9.10
CA LYS A 152 -2.55 9.49 -8.46
C LYS A 152 -3.12 9.91 -7.11
N LYS A 153 -4.43 10.19 -7.05
CA LYS A 153 -5.12 10.58 -5.81
C LYS A 153 -4.96 9.51 -4.72
N ILE A 154 -5.15 8.24 -5.04
CA ILE A 154 -4.97 7.13 -4.10
C ILE A 154 -3.54 7.10 -3.55
N SER A 155 -2.53 7.25 -4.43
CA SER A 155 -1.12 7.23 -4.02
C SER A 155 -0.76 8.38 -3.07
N ILE A 156 -1.25 9.59 -3.37
CA ILE A 156 -1.05 10.78 -2.50
C ILE A 156 -1.81 10.62 -1.19
N ARG A 157 -3.07 10.17 -1.24
CA ARG A 157 -3.92 9.98 -0.04
C ARG A 157 -3.32 8.93 0.88
N LYS A 158 -2.72 7.87 0.33
CA LYS A 158 -1.97 6.87 1.10
C LYS A 158 -0.81 7.51 1.86
N ALA A 159 -0.02 8.39 1.23
CA ALA A 159 1.05 9.11 1.93
C ALA A 159 0.51 10.00 3.05
N GLN A 160 -0.63 10.67 2.85
CA GLN A 160 -1.29 11.47 3.88
C GLN A 160 -1.78 10.65 5.08
N GLU A 161 -2.26 9.42 4.87
CA GLU A 161 -2.60 8.52 6.00
C GLU A 161 -1.37 8.16 6.83
N LEU A 162 -0.19 8.13 6.20
CA LEU A 162 1.09 7.88 6.86
C LEU A 162 1.70 9.13 7.52
N GLU A 163 1.29 10.34 7.12
CA GLU A 163 1.80 11.59 7.69
C GLU A 163 1.51 11.69 9.19
N LYS A 164 0.38 11.14 9.65
CA LYS A 164 0.03 11.10 11.07
C LYS A 164 1.07 10.35 11.92
N ALA A 165 1.81 9.41 11.31
CA ALA A 165 2.88 8.68 12.00
C ALA A 165 4.18 9.50 12.12
N ARG A 166 4.30 10.67 11.47
CA ARG A 166 5.53 11.48 11.44
C ARG A 166 5.83 12.19 12.75
N GLU A 167 4.82 12.38 13.60
CA GLU A 167 4.98 12.98 14.93
C GLU A 167 5.71 12.04 15.89
N HIS A 168 5.79 10.75 15.56
CA HIS A 168 6.47 9.75 16.36
C HIS A 168 8.00 9.87 16.21
N GLU A 169 8.74 9.85 17.31
CA GLU A 169 10.21 9.96 17.32
C GLU A 169 10.89 8.93 16.40
N GLN A 170 10.32 7.72 16.36
CA GLN A 170 10.79 6.63 15.49
C GLN A 170 10.75 6.98 14.00
N PHE A 171 9.84 7.85 13.55
CA PHE A 171 9.81 8.32 12.16
C PHE A 171 11.03 9.17 11.83
N ARG A 172 11.46 10.05 12.76
CA ARG A 172 12.61 10.94 12.54
C ARG A 172 13.93 10.19 12.42
N LEU A 173 14.00 8.99 12.96
CA LEU A 173 15.14 8.09 12.88
C LEU A 173 15.16 7.23 11.60
N MET A 174 14.08 7.24 10.79
CA MET A 174 14.05 6.48 9.55
C MET A 174 14.96 7.10 8.49
N PRO A 175 15.51 6.30 7.56
CA PRO A 175 16.22 6.82 6.40
C PRO A 175 15.35 7.76 5.56
N LEU A 176 15.97 8.75 4.91
CA LEU A 176 15.28 9.76 4.11
C LEU A 176 14.39 9.13 3.03
N GLU A 177 14.83 8.05 2.40
CA GLU A 177 14.06 7.34 1.37
C GLU A 177 12.76 6.73 1.91
N CYS A 178 12.73 6.38 3.20
CA CYS A 178 11.51 5.91 3.84
C CYS A 178 10.62 7.08 4.26
N GLN A 179 11.20 8.18 4.73
CA GLN A 179 10.45 9.38 5.09
C GLN A 179 9.72 9.98 3.87
N ASN A 180 10.35 9.94 2.69
CA ASN A 180 9.79 10.42 1.44
C ASN A 180 8.45 9.75 1.07
N LEU A 181 8.28 8.46 1.38
CA LEU A 181 7.03 7.73 1.15
C LEU A 181 5.88 8.17 2.06
N HIS A 182 6.18 8.90 3.12
CA HIS A 182 5.23 9.48 4.07
C HIS A 182 5.07 10.99 3.85
N ASP A 183 5.71 11.57 2.83
CA ASP A 183 5.54 12.99 2.48
C ASP A 183 4.63 13.07 1.25
N SER A 184 3.39 13.50 1.46
CA SER A 184 2.41 13.60 0.38
C SER A 184 2.82 14.58 -0.72
N LYS A 185 3.61 15.62 -0.40
CA LYS A 185 4.13 16.56 -1.39
C LYS A 185 5.23 15.91 -2.22
N HIS A 186 6.09 15.09 -1.59
CA HIS A 186 7.07 14.31 -2.33
C HIS A 186 6.38 13.32 -3.28
N VAL A 187 5.41 12.57 -2.78
CA VAL A 187 4.66 11.60 -3.59
C VAL A 187 3.92 12.30 -4.73
N ALA A 188 3.32 13.47 -4.51
CA ALA A 188 2.68 14.23 -5.59
C ALA A 188 3.67 14.58 -6.72
N ARG A 189 4.89 15.04 -6.37
CA ARG A 189 5.92 15.40 -7.36
C ARG A 189 6.38 14.24 -8.24
N LEU A 190 6.26 12.99 -7.77
CA LEU A 190 6.58 11.81 -8.59
C LEU A 190 5.68 11.67 -9.83
N PHE A 191 4.56 12.41 -9.86
CA PHE A 191 3.51 12.30 -10.87
C PHE A 191 3.23 13.62 -11.61
N ASP A 192 4.07 14.65 -11.45
CA ASP A 192 3.88 15.96 -12.10
C ASP A 192 3.96 15.85 -13.64
N ASP A 193 4.75 14.90 -14.15
CA ASP A 193 4.98 14.68 -15.60
C ASP A 193 4.00 13.67 -16.24
N LEU A 194 2.94 13.27 -15.52
CA LEU A 194 1.92 12.32 -15.98
C LEU A 194 0.60 12.99 -16.35
#